data_AF-A0A2E2EMR8-F1
#
_entry.id   AF-A0A2E2EMR8-F1
#
_cell.length_a   1.000
_cell.length_b   1.000
_cell.length_c   1.000
_cell.angle_alpha   90.00
_cell.angle_beta   90.00
_cell.angle_gamma   90.00
#
_symmetry.space_group_name_H-M   'P 1'
#
loop_
_entity.id
_entity.type
_entity.pdbx_description
1 polymer ?
#
loop_
_entity_poly.entity_id
_entity_poly.type
_entity_poly.pdbx_seq_one_letter_code
_entity_poly.pdbx_strand_id
1 'polypeptide(L)' 'MAAIRYRGRWTRNGYERHCRTLMNATSQAGRTVLGEPVWARYDPPWTPWFLRRKEILVGLDD' A
#
# COMPACT_ATOMS: atom_id res chain seq x y z
N MET A 1 -4.63 -11.16 -2.69
CA MET A 1 -4.27 -9.71 -2.66
C MET A 1 -3.32 -9.45 -1.50
N ALA A 2 -2.35 -8.55 -1.67
CA ALA A 2 -1.48 -8.09 -0.58
C ALA A 2 -1.66 -6.59 -0.36
N ALA A 3 -1.46 -6.14 0.89
CA ALA A 3 -1.60 -4.75 1.26
C ALA A 3 -0.49 -4.31 2.23
N ILE A 4 -0.01 -3.08 2.07
CA ILE A 4 0.87 -2.43 3.05
C ILE A 4 0.22 -1.15 3.58
N ARG A 5 0.29 -0.97 4.88
CA ARG A 5 -0.24 0.20 5.58
C ARG A 5 0.89 1.06 6.13
N TYR A 6 0.81 2.37 5.91
CA TYR A 6 1.81 3.31 6.40
C TYR A 6 1.19 4.64 6.85
N ARG A 7 1.92 5.33 7.74
CA ARG A 7 1.55 6.63 8.33
C ARG A 7 2.47 7.74 7.81
N GLY A 8 2.15 8.99 8.14
CA GLY A 8 2.93 10.17 7.77
C GLY A 8 2.29 11.02 6.67
N ARG A 9 3.01 11.97 6.08
CA ARG A 9 2.50 12.78 4.95
C ARG A 9 2.46 11.94 3.68
N TRP A 10 1.52 12.22 2.77
CA TRP A 10 1.61 11.66 1.42
C TRP A 10 2.74 12.35 0.66
N THR A 11 3.71 11.56 0.21
CA THR A 11 4.78 11.99 -0.70
C THR A 11 4.97 10.89 -1.74
N ARG A 12 5.37 11.28 -2.96
CA ARG A 12 5.65 10.32 -4.04
C ARG A 12 6.75 9.32 -3.66
N ASN A 13 7.84 9.81 -3.08
CA ASN A 13 8.93 8.97 -2.59
C ASN A 13 8.46 7.98 -1.51
N GLY A 14 7.62 8.43 -0.57
CA GLY A 14 7.04 7.54 0.45
C GLY A 14 6.18 6.44 -0.19
N TYR A 15 5.35 6.80 -1.17
CA TYR A 15 4.56 5.83 -1.94
C TYR A 15 5.46 4.80 -2.64
N GLU A 16 6.45 5.24 -3.41
CA GLU A 16 7.36 4.36 -4.17
C GLU A 16 8.16 3.44 -3.23
N ARG A 17 8.63 3.95 -2.09
CA ARG A 17 9.31 3.16 -1.05
C ARG A 17 8.42 2.05 -0.52
N HIS A 18 7.20 2.39 -0.08
CA HIS A 18 6.27 1.40 0.47
C HIS A 18 5.78 0.41 -0.59
N CYS A 19 5.60 0.86 -1.84
CA CYS A 19 5.29 -0.01 -2.97
C CYS A 19 6.40 -1.03 -3.21
N ARG A 20 7.67 -0.60 -3.22
CA ARG A 20 8.82 -1.50 -3.35
C ARG A 20 8.92 -2.49 -2.18
N THR A 21 8.65 -2.03 -0.96
CA THR A 21 8.58 -2.92 0.20
C THR A 21 7.50 -3.99 0.02
N LEU A 22 6.30 -3.61 -0.43
CA LEU A 22 5.21 -4.55 -0.69
C LEU A 22 5.57 -5.56 -1.78
N MET A 23 6.14 -5.11 -2.90
CA MET A 23 6.58 -5.99 -3.99
C MET A 23 7.68 -6.97 -3.53
N ASN A 24 8.68 -6.48 -2.79
CA ASN A 24 9.73 -7.34 -2.24
C ASN A 24 9.18 -8.38 -1.26
N ALA A 25 8.30 -7.97 -0.34
CA ALA A 25 7.69 -8.90 0.62
C ALA A 25 6.84 -9.96 -0.10
N THR A 26 6.12 -9.57 -1.15
CA THR A 26 5.31 -10.47 -1.96
C THR A 26 6.17 -11.48 -2.72
N SER A 27 7.26 -11.02 -3.34
CA SER A 27 8.22 -11.88 -4.03
C SER A 27 8.94 -12.83 -3.07
N GLN A 28 9.32 -12.37 -1.87
CA GLN A 28 9.89 -13.24 -0.82
C GLN A 28 8.90 -14.30 -0.32
N ALA A 29 7.61 -13.99 -0.34
CA ALA A 29 6.55 -14.95 -0.05
C ALA A 29 6.27 -15.93 -1.20
N GLY A 30 7.03 -15.85 -2.31
CA GLY A 30 6.83 -16.70 -3.49
C GLY A 30 5.54 -16.40 -4.26
N ARG A 31 4.94 -15.22 -4.05
CA ARG A 31 3.69 -14.82 -4.69
C ARG A 31 3.97 -13.92 -5.90
N THR A 32 3.22 -14.12 -6.97
CA THR A 32 3.28 -13.26 -8.15
C THR A 32 2.29 -12.11 -7.99
N VAL A 33 2.77 -10.89 -8.21
CA VAL A 33 1.93 -9.70 -8.26
C VAL A 33 1.14 -9.70 -9.58
N LEU A 34 -0.18 -9.61 -9.48
CA LEU A 34 -1.08 -9.39 -10.60
C LEU A 34 -1.49 -7.91 -10.65
N GLY A 35 -0.99 -7.20 -11.65
CA GLY A 35 -1.43 -5.84 -12.01
C GLY A 35 -0.75 -4.71 -11.24
N GLU A 36 -1.31 -3.52 -11.39
CA GLU A 36 -0.74 -2.29 -10.83
C GLU A 36 -1.14 -2.07 -9.36
N PRO A 37 -0.23 -1.52 -8.53
CA PRO A 37 -0.53 -1.15 -7.16
C PRO A 37 -1.60 -0.06 -7.10
N VAL A 38 -2.68 -0.32 -6.36
CA VAL A 38 -3.78 0.62 -6.16
C VAL A 38 -3.59 1.35 -4.84
N TRP A 39 -3.64 2.68 -4.90
CA TRP A 39 -3.66 3.49 -3.69
C TRP A 39 -5.07 3.61 -3.13
N ALA A 40 -5.30 3.08 -1.94
CA ALA A 40 -6.58 3.21 -1.27
C ALA A 40 -6.58 4.32 -0.22
N ARG A 41 -7.60 5.17 -0.31
CA ARG A 41 -7.99 6.16 0.69
C ARG A 41 -9.34 5.76 1.28
N TYR A 42 -9.31 4.89 2.28
CA TYR A 42 -10.52 4.47 3.01
C TYR A 42 -10.87 5.39 4.19
N ASP A 43 -10.12 6.48 4.42
CA ASP A 43 -10.41 7.39 5.52
C ASP A 43 -11.62 8.30 5.22
N PRO A 44 -12.71 8.23 6.00
CA PRO A 44 -13.84 9.15 5.83
C PRO A 44 -13.45 10.61 6.15
N PRO A 45 -14.24 11.60 5.66
CA PRO A 45 -13.91 13.01 5.79
C PRO A 45 -13.81 13.48 7.25
N TRP A 46 -14.50 12.82 8.19
CA TRP A 46 -14.45 13.10 9.63
C TRP A 46 -13.27 12.48 10.37
N THR A 47 -12.43 11.64 9.73
CA THR A 47 -11.26 11.05 10.39
C THR A 47 -10.21 12.13 10.67
N PRO A 48 -9.81 12.36 11.94
CA PRO A 48 -8.75 13.29 12.28
C PRO A 48 -7.46 12.96 11.52
N TRP A 49 -6.77 13.98 11.02
CA TRP A 49 -5.63 13.81 10.11
C TRP A 49 -4.49 12.95 10.67
N PHE A 50 -4.33 12.91 12.00
CA PHE A 50 -3.33 12.07 12.69
C PHE A 50 -3.74 10.59 12.80
N LEU A 51 -5.03 10.27 12.64
CA LEU A 51 -5.54 8.90 12.59
C LEU A 51 -5.57 8.33 11.17
N ARG A 52 -5.50 9.19 10.15
CA ARG A 52 -5.53 8.80 8.73
C ARG A 52 -4.42 7.83 8.38
N ARG A 53 -4.75 6.77 7.64
CA ARG A 53 -3.82 5.73 7.21
C ARG A 53 -3.81 5.64 5.70
N LYS A 54 -2.62 5.43 5.15
CA LYS A 54 -2.46 5.16 3.72
C LYS A 54 -2.25 3.67 3.52
N GLU A 55 -2.92 3.13 2.52
CA GLU A 55 -2.84 1.73 2.16
C GLU A 55 -2.54 1.61 0.66
N ILE A 56 -1.60 0.73 0.32
CA ILE A 56 -1.33 0.33 -1.06
C ILE A 56 -1.73 -1.13 -1.17
N LEU A 57 -2.58 -1.44 -2.14
CA LEU A 57 -3.04 -2.78 -2.43
C LEU A 57 -2.44 -3.27 -3.74
N VAL A 58 -2.18 -4.56 -3.81
CA VAL A 58 -1.72 -5.23 -5.02
C VAL A 58 -2.49 -6.54 -5.21
N GLY A 59 -2.93 -6.79 -6.44
CA GLY A 59 -3.49 -8.09 -6.83
C GLY A 59 -2.41 -9.16 -6.72
N LEU A 60 -2.78 -10.38 -6.31
CA LEU A 60 -1.87 -11.52 -6.30
C LEU A 60 -2.49 -12.63 -7.14
N ASP A 61 -1.63 -13.40 -7.80
CA ASP A 61 -1.99 -14.67 -8.42
C ASP A 61 -2.28 -15.71 -7.32
N ASP A 62 -3.24 -16.61 -7.58
CA ASP A 62 -3.66 -17.64 -6.62
C ASP A 62 -2.62 -18.75 -6.43
#